data_AF-A0A7C6YWT1-F1
#
_entry.id   AF-A0A7C6YWT1-F1
#
_cell.length_a   1.000
_cell.length_b   1.000
_cell.length_c   1.000
_cell.angle_alpha   90.00
_cell.angle_beta   90.00
_cell.angle_gamma   90.00
#
_symmetry.space_group_name_H-M   'P 1'
#
loop_
_entity.id
_entity.type
_entity.pdbx_description
1 polymer ?
#
loop_
_entity_poly.entity_id
_entity_poly.type
_entity_poly.pdbx_seq_one_letter_code
_entity_poly.pdbx_strand_id
1 'polypeptide(L)' 'YYRYLIPEYQEEIKSILFQQIKDSAQSANNRAMYQQVCQKILFLYSLGGAKMAKELVEEFREEYKKKPAFLDELSKISF' A
#
# COMPACT_ATOMS: atom_id res chain seq x y z
N TYR A 1 -6.99 20.14 -24.88
CA TYR A 1 -7.43 20.55 -23.54
C TYR A 1 -7.33 19.39 -22.53
N TYR A 2 -6.26 18.58 -22.55
CA TYR A 2 -6.11 17.36 -21.71
C TYR A 2 -4.74 17.25 -21.04
N ARG A 3 -3.95 18.34 -21.03
CA ARG A 3 -2.54 18.30 -20.58
C ARG A 3 -2.33 18.72 -19.12
N TYR A 4 -3.39 19.17 -18.44
CA TYR A 4 -3.33 19.72 -17.08
C TYR A 4 -4.12 18.91 -16.04
N LEU A 5 -4.83 17.84 -16.43
CA LEU A 5 -5.60 16.99 -15.51
C LEU A 5 -4.78 15.89 -14.83
N ILE A 6 -3.49 15.82 -15.06
CA ILE A 6 -2.67 14.66 -14.65
C ILE A 6 -2.20 14.74 -13.18
N PRO A 7 -1.84 15.91 -12.60
CA PRO A 7 -1.34 15.96 -11.21
C PRO A 7 -2.45 15.84 -10.16
N GLU A 8 -3.62 16.44 -10.41
CA GLU A 8 -4.71 16.52 -9.42
C GLU A 8 -5.36 15.16 -9.17
N TYR A 9 -5.51 14.34 -10.22
CA TYR A 9 -6.00 12.96 -10.08
C TYR A 9 -4.96 12.05 -9.42
N GLN A 10 -3.66 12.35 -9.50
CA GLN A 10 -2.65 11.50 -8.87
C GLN A 10 -2.76 11.54 -7.35
N GLU A 11 -3.06 12.68 -6.74
CA GLU A 11 -3.22 12.77 -5.29
C GLU A 11 -4.54 12.13 -4.80
N GLU A 12 -5.65 12.31 -5.53
CA GLU A 12 -6.91 11.61 -5.22
C GLU A 12 -6.76 10.09 -5.35
N ILE A 13 -6.16 9.60 -6.43
CA ILE A 13 -5.94 8.16 -6.64
C ILE A 13 -5.05 7.60 -5.54
N LYS A 14 -3.96 8.30 -5.17
CA LYS A 14 -3.09 7.88 -4.07
C LYS A 14 -3.85 7.80 -2.75
N SER A 15 -4.70 8.77 -2.45
CA SER A 15 -5.53 8.80 -1.22
C SER A 15 -6.53 7.64 -1.18
N ILE A 16 -7.23 7.38 -2.29
CA ILE A 16 -8.17 6.25 -2.40
C ILE A 16 -7.42 4.92 -2.23
N LEU A 17 -6.28 4.75 -2.91
CA LEU A 17 -5.44 3.56 -2.79
C LEU A 17 -4.94 3.38 -1.36
N PHE A 18 -4.50 4.46 -0.72
CA PHE A 18 -4.03 4.44 0.67
C PHE A 18 -5.12 3.90 1.60
N GLN A 19 -6.34 4.43 1.51
CA GLN A 19 -7.45 3.95 2.33
C GLN A 19 -7.82 2.50 2.01
N GLN A 20 -7.88 2.13 0.72
CA GLN A 20 -8.16 0.75 0.32
C GLN A 20 -7.10 -0.23 0.81
N ILE A 21 -5.83 0.16 0.86
CA ILE A 21 -4.73 -0.65 1.39
C ILE A 21 -4.94 -0.89 2.88
N LYS A 22 -5.30 0.16 3.65
CA LYS A 22 -5.60 0.04 5.09
C LYS A 22 -6.79 -0.87 5.37
N ASP A 23 -7.90 -0.67 4.67
CA ASP A 23 -9.11 -1.49 4.84
C ASP A 23 -8.83 -2.96 4.46
N SER A 24 -8.03 -3.18 3.40
CA SER A 24 -7.60 -4.53 2.99
C SER A 24 -6.68 -5.17 4.03
N ALA A 25 -5.76 -4.42 4.63
CA ALA A 25 -4.87 -4.92 5.67
C ALA A 25 -5.62 -5.29 6.95
N GLN A 26 -6.60 -4.48 7.35
CA GLN A 26 -7.42 -4.73 8.54
C GLN A 26 -8.26 -6.01 8.40
N SER A 27 -8.81 -6.24 7.22
CA SER A 27 -9.61 -7.44 6.91
C SER A 27 -8.77 -8.68 6.55
N ALA A 28 -7.47 -8.51 6.28
CA ALA A 28 -6.59 -9.61 5.87
C ALA A 28 -6.28 -10.60 7.01
N ASN A 29 -6.69 -11.85 6.79
CA ASN A 29 -6.51 -12.97 7.74
C ASN A 29 -5.74 -14.15 7.17
N ASN A 30 -5.35 -14.11 5.90
CA ASN A 30 -4.64 -15.18 5.23
C ASN A 30 -3.54 -14.64 4.31
N ARG A 31 -2.66 -15.53 3.90
CA ARG A 31 -1.45 -15.19 3.14
C ARG A 31 -1.76 -14.58 1.76
N ALA A 32 -2.81 -15.05 1.09
CA ALA A 32 -3.21 -14.50 -0.20
C ALA A 32 -3.69 -13.04 -0.07
N MET A 33 -4.43 -12.72 0.99
CA MET A 33 -4.84 -11.33 1.27
C MET A 33 -3.63 -10.45 1.62
N TYR A 34 -2.65 -10.95 2.38
CA TYR A 34 -1.41 -10.20 2.64
C TYR A 34 -0.62 -9.90 1.36
N GLN A 35 -0.54 -10.87 0.44
CA GLN A 35 0.09 -10.66 -0.86
C GLN A 35 -0.64 -9.59 -1.68
N GLN A 36 -1.98 -9.59 -1.68
CA GLN A 36 -2.77 -8.56 -2.36
C GLN A 36 -2.51 -7.17 -1.76
N VAL A 37 -2.41 -7.06 -0.43
CA VAL A 37 -2.06 -5.80 0.24
C VAL A 37 -0.67 -5.33 -0.21
N CYS A 38 0.33 -6.21 -0.22
CA CYS A 38 1.69 -5.87 -0.66
C CYS A 38 1.73 -5.44 -2.14
N GLN A 39 0.95 -6.09 -3.02
CA GLN A 39 0.82 -5.70 -4.42
C GLN A 39 0.23 -4.30 -4.58
N LYS A 40 -0.80 -3.95 -3.79
CA LYS A 40 -1.39 -2.61 -3.81
C LYS A 40 -0.39 -1.54 -3.33
N ILE A 41 0.45 -1.85 -2.33
CA ILE A 41 1.54 -0.96 -1.88
C ILE A 41 2.56 -0.72 -3.01
N LEU A 42 2.97 -1.78 -3.71
CA LEU A 42 3.86 -1.65 -4.88
C LEU A 42 3.21 -0.86 -6.02
N PHE A 43 1.92 -1.03 -6.23
CA PHE A 43 1.17 -0.23 -7.20
C PHE A 43 1.17 1.26 -6.83
N LEU A 44 0.91 1.59 -5.56
CA LEU A 44 1.01 2.96 -5.04
C LEU A 44 2.41 3.55 -5.27
N TYR A 45 3.46 2.76 -5.02
CA TYR A 45 4.84 3.15 -5.30
C TYR A 45 5.05 3.49 -6.78
N SER A 46 4.57 2.62 -7.69
CA SER A 46 4.69 2.81 -9.15
C SER A 46 3.99 4.06 -9.68
N LEU A 47 2.96 4.56 -8.98
CA LEU A 47 2.23 5.80 -9.29
C LEU A 47 2.94 7.07 -8.77
N GLY A 48 4.20 6.96 -8.36
CA GLY A 48 4.96 8.07 -7.76
C GLY A 48 4.60 8.30 -6.28
N GLY A 49 3.89 7.38 -5.63
CA GLY A 49 3.56 7.40 -4.21
C GLY A 49 4.68 6.85 -3.33
N ALA A 50 5.95 7.05 -3.70
CA ALA A 50 7.08 6.39 -3.04
C ALA A 50 7.17 6.68 -1.53
N LYS A 51 6.90 7.93 -1.14
CA LYS A 51 6.86 8.32 0.27
C LYS A 51 5.72 7.62 1.02
N MET A 52 4.50 7.67 0.47
CA MET A 52 3.31 7.06 1.08
C MET A 52 3.44 5.52 1.19
N ALA A 53 4.02 4.88 0.18
CA ALA A 53 4.24 3.44 0.18
C ALA A 53 5.22 3.00 1.28
N LYS A 54 6.31 3.75 1.48
CA LYS A 54 7.26 3.49 2.59
C LYS A 54 6.61 3.73 3.94
N GLU A 55 5.86 4.83 4.10
CA GLU A 55 5.12 5.13 5.33
C GLU A 55 4.12 4.01 5.68
N LEU A 56 3.38 3.49 4.70
CA LEU A 56 2.46 2.35 4.89
C LEU A 56 3.19 1.07 5.35
N VAL A 57 4.35 0.76 4.79
CA VAL A 57 5.11 -0.44 5.18
C VAL A 57 5.57 -0.34 6.63
N GLU A 58 6.09 0.82 7.05
CA GLU A 58 6.51 1.03 8.43
C GLU A 58 5.32 1.03 9.40
N GLU A 59 4.22 1.71 9.05
CA GLU A 59 2.98 1.70 9.83
C GLU A 59 2.46 0.27 10.02
N PHE A 60 2.43 -0.53 8.96
CA PHE A 60 1.96 -1.90 9.02
C PHE A 60 2.90 -2.84 9.78
N ARG A 61 4.21 -2.60 9.74
CA ARG A 61 5.17 -3.37 10.55
C ARG A 61 4.89 -3.18 12.04
N GLU A 62 4.63 -1.95 12.46
CA GLU A 62 4.33 -1.62 13.86
C GLU A 62 2.93 -2.11 14.29
N GLU A 63 1.91 -1.83 13.48
CA GLU A 63 0.52 -2.19 13.77
C GLU A 63 0.31 -3.72 13.80
N TYR A 64 0.88 -4.42 12.82
CA TYR A 64 0.69 -5.85 12.63
C TYR A 64 1.87 -6.70 13.14
N LYS A 65 2.64 -6.20 14.11
CA LYS A 65 3.78 -6.91 14.71
C LYS A 65 3.48 -8.32 15.25
N LYS A 66 2.21 -8.60 15.58
CA LYS A 66 1.73 -9.92 16.04
C LYS A 66 1.30 -10.86 14.90
N LYS A 67 1.43 -10.45 13.64
CA LYS A 67 1.08 -11.24 12.44
C LYS A 67 2.35 -11.57 11.65
N PRO A 68 3.13 -12.59 12.07
CA PRO A 68 4.42 -12.91 11.44
C PRO A 68 4.31 -13.23 9.95
N ALA A 69 3.23 -13.89 9.52
CA ALA A 69 2.98 -14.17 8.11
C ALA A 69 2.79 -12.89 7.27
N PHE A 70 2.21 -11.83 7.86
CA PHE A 70 2.07 -10.56 7.16
C PHE A 70 3.41 -9.83 7.09
N LEU A 71 4.18 -9.82 8.19
CA LEU A 71 5.54 -9.27 8.22
C LEU A 71 6.47 -9.94 7.18
N ASP A 72 6.34 -11.26 6.97
CA ASP A 72 7.08 -11.99 5.93
C ASP A 72 6.71 -11.57 4.51
N GLU A 73 5.45 -11.19 4.26
CA GLU A 73 5.08 -10.64 2.95
C GLU A 73 5.57 -9.18 2.80
N LEU A 74 5.48 -8.37 3.87
CA LEU A 74 5.99 -6.99 3.88
C LEU A 74 7.52 -6.93 3.69
N SER A 75 8.27 -7.93 4.17
CA SER A 75 9.73 -7.99 4.00
C SER A 75 10.17 -8.28 2.56
N LYS A 76 9.27 -8.84 1.73
CA LYS A 76 9.53 -9.13 0.31
C LYS A 76 9.29 -7.92 -0.60
N ILE A 77 8.71 -6.84 -0.06
CA ILE A 77 8.53 -5.60 -0.80
C ILE A 77 9.91 -4.99 -1.05
N SER A 78 10.24 -4.83 -2.34
CA SER A 78 11.39 -4.05 -2.80
C SER A 78 10.87 -2.79 -3.49
N PHE A 79 11.40 -1.64 -3.11
CA PHE A 79 11.14 -0.35 -3.75
C PHE A 79 12.18 -0.08 -4.85
#